data_AF-A0A7K3GT07-F1
#
_entry.id   AF-A0A7K3GT07-F1
#
_cell.length_a   1.000
_cell.length_b   1.000
_cell.length_c   1.000
_cell.angle_alpha   90.00
_cell.angle_beta   90.00
_cell.angle_gamma   90.00
#
_symmetry.space_group_name_H-M   'P 1'
#
loop_
_entity.id
_entity.type
_entity.pdbx_description
1 polymer ?
#
loop_
_entity_poly.entity_id
_entity_poly.type
_entity_poly.pdbx_seq_one_letter_code
_entity_poly.pdbx_strand_id
1 'polypeptide(L)'
;MLRIIDARTAEPTPAAPARRAPTRVVAHAAEGDATTLRVLLVADLLVRALELAGTPAWALLTAAREPGGLRERAAALGIRPFEDGG
;
A
#
# COMPACT_ATOMS: atom_id res chain seq x y z
N MET A 1 3.37 18.21 -3.58
CA MET A 1 2.48 17.37 -2.74
C MET A 1 1.92 16.28 -3.63
N LEU A 2 2.15 15.01 -3.30
CA LEU A 2 1.65 13.87 -4.10
C LEU A 2 0.12 13.93 -4.16
N ARG A 3 -0.44 13.74 -5.36
CA ARG A 3 -1.89 13.65 -5.59
C ARG A 3 -2.24 12.28 -6.15
N ILE A 4 -3.39 11.75 -5.76
CA ILE A 4 -3.95 10.50 -6.24
C ILE A 4 -5.37 10.74 -6.75
N ILE A 5 -5.89 9.87 -7.59
CA ILE A 5 -7.31 9.90 -7.97
C ILE A 5 -8.12 9.30 -6.82
N ASP A 6 -9.04 10.09 -6.26
CA ASP A 6 -10.03 9.55 -5.32
C ASP A 6 -11.08 8.79 -6.11
N ALA A 7 -11.13 7.47 -5.98
CA ALA A 7 -12.08 6.63 -6.70
C ALA A 7 -13.56 6.98 -6.39
N ARG A 8 -13.84 7.64 -5.27
CA ARG A 8 -15.21 8.06 -4.90
C ARG A 8 -15.71 9.25 -5.69
N THR A 9 -14.79 10.09 -6.17
CA THR A 9 -15.12 11.35 -6.86
C THR A 9 -14.54 11.42 -8.27
N ALA A 10 -13.63 10.51 -8.64
CA ALA A 10 -12.80 10.53 -9.84
C ALA A 10 -11.86 11.75 -9.96
N GLU A 11 -11.75 12.56 -8.91
CA GLU A 11 -10.96 13.79 -8.92
C GLU A 11 -9.58 13.59 -8.29
N PRO A 12 -8.54 14.30 -8.76
CA PRO A 12 -7.25 14.32 -8.10
C PRO A 12 -7.36 14.95 -6.69
N THR A 13 -6.88 14.27 -5.67
CA THR A 13 -6.86 14.74 -4.27
C THR A 13 -5.46 14.58 -3.66
N PRO A 14 -5.07 15.37 -2.64
CA PRO A 14 -3.84 15.12 -1.89
C PRO A 14 -3.80 13.70 -1.31
N ALA A 15 -2.70 12.98 -1.54
CA ALA A 15 -2.52 11.61 -1.04
C ALA A 15 -2.39 11.55 0.49
N ALA A 16 -1.93 12.64 1.11
CA ALA A 16 -1.76 12.78 2.55
C ALA A 16 -2.20 14.19 3.01
N PRO A 17 -3.49 14.38 3.32
CA PRO A 17 -4.03 15.70 3.63
C PRO A 17 -3.66 16.20 5.05
N ALA A 18 -3.23 15.30 5.96
CA ALA A 18 -2.94 15.64 7.36
C ALA A 18 -1.47 15.40 7.72
N ARG A 19 -0.84 16.37 8.42
CA ARG A 19 0.58 16.33 8.83
C ARG A 19 0.84 15.92 10.27
N ARG A 20 -0.17 15.43 11.00
CA ARG A 20 -0.05 15.13 12.45
C ARG A 20 0.36 13.70 12.76
N ALA A 21 0.30 12.78 11.79
CA ALA A 21 0.68 11.38 11.94
C ALA A 21 1.18 10.81 10.60
N PRO A 22 1.94 9.70 10.60
CA PRO A 22 2.31 9.00 9.38
C PRO A 22 1.08 8.57 8.57
N THR A 23 1.16 8.71 7.25
CA THR A 23 0.10 8.28 6.32
C THR A 23 0.03 6.75 6.30
N ARG A 24 -1.16 6.19 6.54
CA ARG A 24 -1.41 4.75 6.44
C ARG A 24 -1.82 4.40 5.02
N VAL A 25 -1.09 3.49 4.39
CA VAL A 25 -1.49 2.86 3.12
C VAL A 25 -1.97 1.45 3.45
N VAL A 26 -3.28 1.23 3.38
CA VAL A 26 -3.90 -0.07 3.69
C VAL A 26 -4.21 -0.81 2.40
N ALA A 27 -3.58 -1.95 2.20
CA ALA A 27 -3.82 -2.87 1.10
C ALA A 27 -4.89 -3.89 1.53
N HIS A 28 -6.07 -3.82 0.90
CA HIS A 28 -7.12 -4.83 1.05
C HIS A 28 -7.01 -5.84 -0.08
N ALA A 29 -6.76 -7.11 0.26
CA ALA A 29 -6.60 -8.18 -0.71
C ALA A 29 -7.33 -9.44 -0.27
N ALA A 30 -8.05 -10.09 -1.20
CA ALA A 30 -8.90 -11.23 -0.88
C ALA A 30 -8.10 -12.54 -0.75
N GLU A 31 -7.24 -12.88 -1.72
CA GLU A 31 -6.50 -14.15 -1.77
C GLU A 31 -5.16 -13.98 -2.52
N GLY A 32 -4.05 -14.51 -1.98
CA GLY A 32 -2.67 -14.29 -2.47
C GLY A 32 -2.28 -14.96 -3.80
N ASP A 33 -3.06 -14.71 -4.84
CA ASP A 33 -2.76 -14.91 -6.24
C ASP A 33 -1.89 -13.76 -6.82
N ALA A 34 -1.80 -13.67 -8.16
CA ALA A 34 -1.13 -12.57 -8.84
C ALA A 34 -1.84 -11.20 -8.65
N THR A 35 -3.15 -11.20 -8.43
CA THR A 35 -3.94 -9.99 -8.14
C THR A 35 -3.47 -9.37 -6.83
N THR A 36 -3.27 -10.19 -5.80
CA THR A 36 -2.75 -9.71 -4.51
C THR A 36 -1.34 -9.18 -4.63
N LEU A 37 -0.43 -9.86 -5.35
CA LEU A 37 0.91 -9.34 -5.58
C LEU A 37 0.90 -7.97 -6.28
N ARG A 38 -0.02 -7.77 -7.24
CA ARG A 38 -0.21 -6.47 -7.90
C ARG A 38 -0.68 -5.40 -6.93
N VAL A 39 -1.60 -5.71 -6.02
CA VAL A 39 -2.06 -4.77 -4.99
C VAL A 39 -0.91 -4.39 -4.06
N LEU A 40 -0.14 -5.38 -3.57
CA LEU A 40 1.02 -5.14 -2.70
C LEU A 40 2.08 -4.27 -3.40
N LEU A 41 2.36 -4.55 -4.68
CA LEU A 41 3.30 -3.77 -5.48
C LEU A 41 2.86 -2.30 -5.61
N VAL A 42 1.59 -2.05 -5.94
CA VAL A 42 1.05 -0.68 -6.07
C VAL A 42 1.08 0.05 -4.72
N ALA A 43 0.76 -0.65 -3.63
CA ALA A 43 0.81 -0.06 -2.30
C ALA A 43 2.25 0.28 -1.85
N ASP A 44 3.23 -0.60 -2.08
CA ASP A 44 4.65 -0.30 -1.79
C ASP A 44 5.16 0.88 -2.64
N LEU A 45 4.78 0.93 -3.92
CA LEU A 45 5.10 2.06 -4.80
C LEU A 45 4.52 3.38 -4.25
N LEU A 46 3.28 3.36 -3.77
CA LEU A 46 2.65 4.55 -3.18
C LEU A 46 3.37 5.00 -1.91
N VAL A 47 3.75 4.08 -1.01
CA VAL A 47 4.53 4.41 0.19
C VAL A 47 5.87 5.05 -0.20
N ARG A 48 6.59 4.48 -1.16
CA ARG A 48 7.85 5.06 -1.66
C ARG A 48 7.65 6.45 -2.24
N ALA A 49 6.59 6.65 -3.02
CA ALA A 49 6.27 7.96 -3.60
C ALA A 49 5.94 9.00 -2.51
N LEU A 50 5.23 8.61 -1.45
CA LEU A 50 4.95 9.45 -0.29
C LEU A 50 6.23 9.82 0.47
N GLU A 51 7.09 8.85 0.75
CA GLU A 51 8.38 9.06 1.44
C GLU A 51 9.29 9.99 0.63
N LEU A 52 9.42 9.76 -0.69
CA LEU A 52 10.17 10.63 -1.61
C LEU A 52 9.59 12.06 -1.65
N ALA A 53 8.28 12.21 -1.45
CA ALA A 53 7.60 13.50 -1.35
C ALA A 53 7.68 14.12 0.07
N GLY A 54 8.48 13.54 0.98
CA GLY A 54 8.67 14.04 2.35
C GLY A 54 7.48 13.75 3.28
N THR A 55 6.64 12.77 2.93
CA THR A 55 5.49 12.36 3.73
C THR A 55 5.79 10.99 4.37
N PRO A 56 5.97 10.93 5.70
CA PRO A 56 6.14 9.65 6.39
C PRO A 56 4.91 8.76 6.14
N ALA A 57 5.15 7.52 5.72
CA ALA A 57 4.10 6.57 5.38
C ALA A 57 4.50 5.15 5.80
N TRP A 58 3.50 4.29 6.01
CA TRP A 58 3.70 2.89 6.33
C TRP A 58 2.58 2.04 5.72
N ALA A 59 2.92 0.80 5.38
CA ALA A 59 2.08 -0.12 4.65
C ALA A 59 1.45 -1.14 5.59
N LEU A 60 0.15 -1.35 5.43
CA LEU A 60 -0.66 -2.30 6.20
C LEU A 60 -1.33 -3.27 5.25
N LEU A 61 -1.30 -4.57 5.56
CA LEU A 61 -2.01 -5.59 4.79
C LEU A 61 -3.21 -6.08 5.61
N THR A 62 -4.40 -5.97 5.02
CA THR A 62 -5.60 -6.64 5.50
C THR A 62 -5.94 -7.75 4.51
N ALA A 63 -5.57 -8.98 4.83
CA ALA A 63 -5.81 -10.16 4.02
C ALA A 63 -6.68 -11.18 4.77
N ALA A 64 -7.64 -11.79 4.09
CA ALA A 64 -8.53 -12.80 4.68
C ALA A 64 -7.78 -14.11 5.03
N ARG A 65 -6.68 -14.39 4.35
CA ARG A 65 -5.77 -15.51 4.60
C ARG A 65 -4.41 -15.21 3.95
N GLU A 66 -3.30 -15.45 4.64
CA GLU A 66 -1.97 -15.49 4.02
C GLU A 66 -1.79 -16.84 3.31
N PRO A 67 -1.89 -16.94 1.98
CA PRO A 67 -1.56 -18.21 1.34
C PRO A 67 -0.06 -18.46 1.38
N GLY A 68 0.29 -19.75 1.34
CA GLY A 68 1.68 -20.21 1.33
C GLY A 68 2.53 -19.45 0.31
N GLY A 69 3.66 -18.92 0.77
CA GLY A 69 4.65 -18.26 -0.09
C GLY A 69 4.27 -16.87 -0.61
N LEU A 70 3.21 -16.20 -0.12
CA LEU A 70 2.91 -14.82 -0.52
C LEU A 70 4.08 -13.87 -0.17
N ARG A 71 4.56 -13.94 1.08
CA ARG A 71 5.71 -13.13 1.54
C ARG A 71 6.97 -13.37 0.71
N GLU A 72 7.28 -14.61 0.38
CA GLU A 72 8.44 -14.97 -0.46
C GLU A 72 8.31 -14.40 -1.87
N ARG A 73 7.14 -14.56 -2.50
CA ARG A 73 6.86 -14.01 -3.83
C ARG A 73 6.90 -12.48 -3.84
N ALA A 74 6.41 -11.83 -2.79
CA ALA A 74 6.49 -10.37 -2.65
C ALA A 74 7.94 -9.90 -2.50
N ALA A 75 8.73 -10.59 -1.67
CA ALA A 75 10.15 -10.30 -1.49
C ALA A 75 10.95 -10.50 -2.79
N ALA A 76 10.64 -11.51 -3.60
CA ALA A 76 11.24 -11.73 -4.91
C ALA A 76 10.99 -10.57 -5.90
N LEU A 77 9.93 -9.79 -5.69
CA LEU A 77 9.62 -8.57 -6.45
C LEU A 77 10.20 -7.29 -5.82
N GLY A 78 10.92 -7.40 -4.70
CA GLY A 78 11.48 -6.26 -3.97
C GLY A 78 10.44 -5.44 -3.17
N ILE A 79 9.25 -6.01 -2.95
CA ILE A 79 8.18 -5.39 -2.17
C ILE A 79 8.58 -5.42 -0.68
N ARG A 80 8.52 -4.26 -0.01
CA ARG A 80 8.78 -4.18 1.45
C ARG A 80 7.69 -4.92 2.24
N PRO A 81 8.01 -5.49 3.42
CA PRO A 81 7.01 -6.13 4.26
C PRO A 81 5.93 -5.13 4.68
N PHE A 82 4.70 -5.62 4.79
CA PHE A 82 3.53 -4.89 5.27
C PHE A 82 3.27 -5.32 6.71
N GLU A 83 2.89 -4.36 7.56
CA GLU A 83 2.40 -4.65 8.91
C GLU A 83 0.99 -5.24 8.85
N ASP A 84 0.62 -6.07 9.82
CA ASP A 84 -0.74 -6.61 9.87
C ASP A 84 -1.74 -5.48 10.21
N GLY A 85 -2.69 -5.24 9.29
CA GLY A 85 -3.83 -4.36 9.52
C GLY A 85 -4.96 -5.18 10.11
N GLY A 86 -4.98 -5.29 11.44
CA GLY A 86 -5.97 -6.05 12.21
C GLY A 86 -7.43 -5.68 11.94
#